data_AF-A0ABC8UE54-F1
#
_entry.id   AF-A0ABC8UE54-F1
#
_cell.length_a   1.000
_cell.length_b   1.000
_cell.length_c   1.000
_cell.angle_alpha   90.00
_cell.angle_beta   90.00
_cell.angle_gamma   90.00
#
_symmetry.space_group_name_H-M   'P 1'
#
loop_
_entity.id
_entity.type
_entity.pdbx_description
1 polymer ?
#
loop_
_entity_poly.entity_id
_entity_poly.type
_entity_poly.pdbx_seq_one_letter_code
_entity_poly.pdbx_strand_id
1 'polypeptide(L)'
;MESVRLYEPFKNVSSDSEPIALPNLPHDITFIKTQVNPHERREIETDMGKLFSEVKESELISYGVIVNSFYELEPEYSNHYTKVFGRRAWHIGPLLLCNVDIEDKAERGKKASIDKHECIEWLKSKKPNSVVYLCFVSMTNFTVAQLYKIAMGLESSGQ
;
A
#
# COMPACT_ATOMS: atom_id res chain seq x y z
N MET A 1 -7.90 3.13 8.09
CA MET A 1 -8.48 4.15 7.18
C MET A 1 -9.42 5.02 8.01
N GLU A 2 -9.23 6.35 8.10
CA GLU A 2 -9.93 7.17 9.13
C GLU A 2 -11.47 7.11 9.00
N SER A 3 -12.01 7.05 7.78
CA SER A 3 -13.44 6.82 7.54
C SER A 3 -13.91 5.46 8.10
N VAL A 4 -13.18 4.36 7.84
CA VAL A 4 -13.50 3.03 8.41
C VAL A 4 -13.57 3.09 9.94
N ARG A 5 -12.62 3.78 10.58
CA ARG A 5 -12.55 3.92 12.04
C ARG A 5 -13.72 4.72 12.61
N LEU A 6 -14.08 5.83 11.97
CA LEU A 6 -15.12 6.75 12.46
C LEU A 6 -16.54 6.21 12.26
N TYR A 7 -16.79 5.54 11.13
CA TYR A 7 -18.15 5.14 10.74
C TYR A 7 -18.43 3.65 10.90
N GLU A 8 -17.39 2.82 11.04
CA GLU A 8 -17.49 1.36 11.21
C GLU A 8 -18.52 0.68 10.28
N PRO A 9 -18.54 0.98 8.97
CA PRO A 9 -19.66 0.61 8.10
C PRO A 9 -19.80 -0.92 7.92
N PHE A 10 -18.75 -1.68 8.26
CA PHE A 10 -18.74 -3.14 8.28
C PHE A 10 -19.57 -3.79 9.40
N LYS A 11 -20.04 -3.04 10.40
CA LYS A 11 -20.91 -3.57 11.46
C LYS A 11 -22.35 -3.80 10.99
N ASN A 12 -22.76 -3.14 9.91
CA ASN A 12 -24.14 -3.13 9.43
C ASN A 12 -24.41 -4.17 8.34
N VAL A 13 -23.42 -4.98 7.96
CA VAL A 13 -23.57 -6.01 6.93
C VAL A 13 -23.85 -7.38 7.51
N SER A 14 -24.67 -8.14 6.80
CA SER A 14 -25.10 -9.48 7.18
C SER A 14 -24.19 -10.59 6.64
N SER A 15 -23.40 -10.28 5.60
CA SER A 15 -22.53 -11.23 4.91
C SER A 15 -21.14 -10.64 4.65
N ASP A 16 -20.12 -11.51 4.67
CA ASP A 16 -18.73 -11.14 4.43
C ASP A 16 -18.45 -10.69 2.98
N SER A 17 -19.35 -11.02 2.04
CA SER A 17 -19.28 -10.62 0.63
C SER A 17 -20.18 -9.43 0.27
N GLU A 18 -20.91 -8.89 1.26
CA GLU A 18 -21.79 -7.75 1.05
C GLU A 18 -20.94 -6.48 0.78
N PRO A 19 -21.23 -5.72 -0.30
CA PRO A 19 -20.53 -4.47 -0.58
C PRO A 19 -20.83 -3.39 0.47
N ILE A 20 -19.78 -2.74 0.96
CA ILE A 20 -19.81 -1.70 1.97
C ILE A 20 -19.26 -0.42 1.34
N ALA A 21 -20.10 0.60 1.22
CA ALA A 21 -19.67 1.93 0.78
C ALA A 21 -18.97 2.68 1.92
N LEU A 22 -17.85 3.33 1.60
CA LEU A 22 -17.15 4.18 2.54
C LEU A 22 -17.74 5.59 2.55
N PRO A 23 -18.30 6.04 3.69
CA PRO A 23 -18.81 7.40 3.78
C PRO A 23 -17.66 8.41 3.83
N ASN A 24 -17.94 9.65 3.42
CA ASN A 24 -17.04 10.78 3.56
C ASN A 24 -15.64 10.52 2.98
N LEU A 25 -15.61 10.02 1.75
CA LEU A 25 -14.44 10.04 0.90
C LEU A 25 -14.75 10.88 -0.35
N PRO A 26 -13.72 11.45 -1.01
CA PRO A 26 -13.94 12.19 -2.25
C PRO A 26 -14.50 11.36 -3.40
N HIS A 27 -14.29 10.03 -3.36
CA HIS A 27 -14.78 9.10 -4.37
C HIS A 27 -15.57 7.96 -3.71
N ASP A 28 -16.52 7.42 -4.45
CA ASP A 28 -17.30 6.24 -4.05
C ASP A 28 -16.39 5.00 -4.04
N ILE A 29 -15.89 4.67 -2.86
CA ILE A 29 -15.09 3.47 -2.63
C ILE A 29 -15.95 2.44 -1.94
N THR A 30 -16.00 1.24 -2.52
CA THR A 30 -16.69 0.09 -1.95
C THR A 30 -15.68 -1.01 -1.61
N PHE A 31 -15.90 -1.68 -0.48
CA PHE A 31 -15.15 -2.87 -0.08
C PHE A 31 -16.08 -3.94 0.46
N ILE A 32 -15.57 -5.15 0.65
CA ILE A 32 -16.25 -6.21 1.40
C ILE A 32 -15.61 -6.37 2.79
N LYS A 33 -16.32 -6.99 3.73
CA LYS A 33 -15.86 -7.09 5.13
C LYS A 33 -14.49 -7.74 5.28
N THR A 34 -14.17 -8.73 4.44
CA THR A 34 -12.88 -9.43 4.45
C THR A 34 -11.70 -8.58 3.98
N GLN A 35 -11.95 -7.45 3.31
CA GLN A 35 -10.93 -6.48 2.93
C GLN A 35 -10.60 -5.48 4.06
N VAL A 36 -11.42 -5.42 5.11
CA VAL A 36 -11.14 -4.60 6.30
C VAL A 36 -10.17 -5.34 7.21
N ASN A 37 -9.11 -4.65 7.62
CA ASN A 37 -8.11 -5.19 8.53
C ASN A 37 -8.80 -5.78 9.79
N PRO A 38 -8.53 -7.03 10.18
CA PRO A 38 -9.14 -7.66 11.37
C PRO A 38 -8.95 -6.84 12.65
N HIS A 39 -7.83 -6.11 12.78
CA HIS A 39 -7.57 -5.24 13.91
C HIS A 39 -8.48 -4.00 13.93
N GLU A 40 -8.86 -3.46 12.76
CA GLU A 40 -9.84 -2.36 12.67
C GLU A 40 -11.26 -2.85 12.97
N ARG A 41 -11.56 -4.13 12.68
CA ARG A 41 -12.85 -4.75 13.04
C ARG A 41 -13.00 -5.03 14.54
N ARG A 42 -11.92 -4.87 15.32
CA ARG A 42 -11.84 -5.20 16.76
C ARG A 42 -12.28 -6.64 17.07
N GLU A 43 -12.09 -7.54 16.11
CA GLU A 43 -12.36 -8.98 16.27
C GLU A 43 -11.24 -9.66 17.05
N ILE A 44 -10.05 -9.05 17.10
CA ILE A 44 -8.86 -9.60 17.72
C ILE A 44 -8.17 -8.48 18.51
N GLU A 45 -8.12 -8.62 19.83
CA GLU A 45 -7.32 -7.75 20.69
C GLU A 45 -5.85 -8.20 20.61
N THR A 46 -5.00 -7.37 20.01
CA THR A 46 -3.58 -7.64 19.85
C THR A 46 -2.77 -6.38 20.14
N ASP A 47 -1.50 -6.57 20.49
CA ASP A 47 -0.55 -5.45 20.63
C ASP A 47 -0.46 -4.61 19.34
N MET A 48 -0.60 -5.26 18.17
CA MET A 48 -0.68 -4.57 16.88
C MET A 48 -1.92 -3.70 16.76
N GLY A 49 -3.10 -4.18 17.19
CA GLY A 49 -4.33 -3.38 17.19
C GLY A 49 -4.24 -2.17 18.12
N LYS A 50 -3.60 -2.33 19.27
CA LYS A 50 -3.29 -1.22 20.19
C LYS A 50 -2.35 -0.21 19.53
N LEU A 51 -1.25 -0.67 18.93
CA LEU A 51 -0.30 0.18 18.20
C LEU A 51 -0.99 0.97 17.08
N PHE A 52 -1.86 0.34 16.27
CA PHE A 52 -2.60 1.07 15.23
C PHE A 52 -3.51 2.15 15.80
N SER A 53 -4.13 1.90 16.94
CA SER A 53 -4.99 2.89 17.62
C SER A 53 -4.17 4.08 18.11
N GLU A 54 -3.04 3.82 18.78
CA GLU A 54 -2.12 4.85 19.26
C GLU A 54 -1.52 5.67 18.10
N VAL A 55 -1.15 5.03 16.99
CA VAL A 55 -0.66 5.73 15.78
C VAL A 55 -1.74 6.67 15.24
N LYS A 56 -3.01 6.24 15.20
CA LYS A 56 -4.11 7.09 14.72
C LYS A 56 -4.40 8.27 15.64
N GLU A 57 -4.32 8.07 16.95
CA GLU A 57 -4.45 9.15 17.93
C GLU A 57 -3.27 10.13 17.84
N SER A 58 -2.06 9.62 17.56
CA SER A 58 -0.86 10.44 17.39
C SER A 58 -1.00 11.49 16.28
N GLU A 59 -1.79 11.21 15.23
CA GLU A 59 -2.06 12.15 14.13
C GLU A 59 -2.81 13.41 14.59
N LEU A 60 -3.57 13.32 15.69
CA LEU A 60 -4.36 14.43 16.26
C LEU A 60 -3.57 15.24 17.29
N ILE A 61 -2.76 14.57 18.10
CA ILE A 61 -2.04 15.20 19.22
C ILE A 61 -0.66 15.74 18.82
N SER A 62 -0.10 15.24 17.71
CA SER A 62 1.17 15.73 17.17
C SER A 62 0.99 17.05 16.42
N TYR A 63 2.09 17.76 16.17
CA TYR A 63 2.04 19.03 15.42
C TYR A 63 1.50 18.88 13.98
N GLY A 64 1.72 17.71 13.37
CA GLY A 64 1.18 17.31 12.08
C GLY A 64 1.86 16.04 11.55
N VAL A 65 1.54 15.70 10.31
CA VAL A 65 1.94 14.44 9.66
C VAL A 65 2.80 14.73 8.43
N ILE A 66 3.94 14.06 8.33
CA ILE A 66 4.75 14.05 7.11
C ILE A 66 4.28 12.89 6.25
N VAL A 67 3.88 13.19 5.02
CA VAL A 67 3.32 12.23 4.07
C VAL A 67 4.31 12.02 2.93
N ASN A 68 4.74 10.76 2.74
CA ASN A 68 5.54 10.36 1.58
C ASN A 68 4.64 10.16 0.35
N SER A 69 4.03 11.25 -0.09
CA SER A 69 3.26 11.40 -1.32
C SER A 69 3.45 12.84 -1.81
N PHE A 70 2.92 13.18 -2.99
CA PHE A 70 2.93 14.54 -3.53
C PHE A 70 1.51 14.96 -3.90
N TYR A 71 1.23 16.27 -3.82
CA TYR A 71 -0.13 16.79 -3.90
C TYR A 71 -0.83 16.43 -5.23
N GLU A 72 -0.10 16.51 -6.35
CA GLU A 72 -0.61 16.24 -7.69
C GLU A 72 -1.03 14.78 -7.90
N LEU A 73 -0.55 13.84 -7.08
CA LEU A 73 -0.95 12.44 -7.15
C LEU A 73 -2.38 12.22 -6.64
N GLU A 74 -2.74 12.92 -5.56
CA GLU A 74 -3.98 12.68 -4.82
C GLU A 74 -4.57 13.98 -4.23
N PRO A 75 -4.87 14.99 -5.07
CA PRO A 75 -5.21 16.33 -4.60
C PRO A 75 -6.50 16.38 -3.77
N GLU A 76 -7.50 15.58 -4.15
CA GLU A 76 -8.76 15.50 -3.41
C GLU A 76 -8.58 14.87 -2.03
N TYR A 77 -7.78 13.81 -1.92
CA TYR A 77 -7.48 13.15 -0.64
C TYR A 77 -6.57 14.01 0.23
N SER A 78 -5.61 14.72 -0.35
CA SER A 78 -4.75 15.69 0.35
C SER A 78 -5.58 16.81 0.97
N ASN A 79 -6.53 17.37 0.21
CA ASN A 79 -7.48 18.36 0.70
C ASN A 79 -8.45 17.77 1.74
N HIS A 80 -8.94 16.56 1.51
CA HIS A 80 -9.86 15.89 2.42
C HIS A 80 -9.21 15.63 3.79
N TYR A 81 -7.97 15.15 3.78
CA TYR A 81 -7.20 14.87 5.00
C TYR A 81 -6.99 16.14 5.84
N THR A 82 -6.74 17.28 5.18
CA THR A 82 -6.49 18.55 5.86
C THR A 82 -7.77 19.30 6.24
N LYS A 83 -8.79 19.33 5.38
CA LYS A 83 -10.02 20.13 5.57
C LYS A 83 -11.14 19.38 6.26
N VAL A 84 -11.33 18.10 5.94
CA VAL A 84 -12.42 17.28 6.49
C VAL A 84 -11.98 16.57 7.76
N PHE A 85 -10.80 15.93 7.74
CA PHE A 85 -10.23 15.32 8.94
C PHE A 85 -9.42 16.30 9.81
N GLY A 86 -9.23 17.55 9.38
CA GLY A 86 -8.57 18.57 10.21
C GLY A 86 -7.10 18.29 10.51
N ARG A 87 -6.43 17.42 9.74
CA ARG A 87 -5.04 17.04 10.00
C ARG A 87 -4.07 18.04 9.36
N ARG A 88 -3.10 18.53 10.12
CA ARG A 88 -2.00 19.29 9.52
C ARG A 88 -1.04 18.30 8.84
N ALA A 89 -0.83 18.44 7.53
CA ALA A 89 -0.01 17.49 6.77
C ALA A 89 0.89 18.17 5.75
N TRP A 90 2.10 17.63 5.55
CA TRP A 90 3.04 18.04 4.51
C TRP A 90 3.38 16.86 3.60
N HIS A 91 3.11 17.04 2.31
CA HIS A 91 3.38 16.05 1.27
C HIS A 91 4.75 16.37 0.68
N ILE A 92 5.76 15.57 1.03
CA ILE A 92 7.17 15.82 0.66
C ILE A 92 7.76 14.69 -0.21
N GLY A 93 6.89 13.79 -0.67
CA GLY A 93 7.27 12.67 -1.51
C GLY A 93 7.43 13.02 -2.98
N PRO A 94 7.81 12.04 -3.82
CA PRO A 94 8.27 10.71 -3.40
C PRO A 94 9.72 10.77 -2.88
N LEU A 95 9.92 10.41 -1.60
CA LEU A 95 11.24 10.45 -0.93
C LEU A 95 12.29 9.54 -1.58
N LEU A 96 11.85 8.59 -2.40
CA LEU A 96 12.72 7.74 -3.20
C LEU A 96 13.61 8.56 -4.18
N LEU A 97 13.16 9.73 -4.60
CA LEU A 97 13.89 10.59 -5.54
C LEU A 97 14.97 11.44 -4.87
N CYS A 98 15.03 11.49 -3.53
CA CYS A 98 16.05 12.26 -2.81
C CYS A 98 17.46 11.67 -2.97
N ASN A 99 17.57 10.36 -3.18
CA ASN A 99 18.84 9.73 -3.50
C ASN A 99 19.08 9.93 -5.01
N VAL A 100 20.12 10.65 -5.38
CA VAL A 100 20.40 10.96 -6.79
C VAL A 100 21.26 9.86 -7.42
N ASP A 101 22.16 9.25 -6.65
CA ASP A 101 23.09 8.26 -7.15
C ASP A 101 22.44 6.87 -7.33
N ILE A 102 22.71 6.28 -8.49
CA ILE A 102 22.21 4.98 -8.91
C ILE A 102 22.76 3.86 -8.00
N GLU A 103 23.94 4.08 -7.43
CA GLU A 103 24.61 3.16 -6.50
C GLU A 103 23.89 3.17 -5.14
N ASP A 104 23.60 4.35 -4.59
CA ASP A 104 22.80 4.51 -3.35
C ASP A 104 21.41 3.87 -3.43
N LYS A 105 20.81 3.84 -4.63
CA LYS A 105 19.53 3.16 -4.87
C LYS A 105 19.68 1.64 -4.92
N ALA A 106 20.76 1.15 -5.51
CA ALA A 106 21.04 -0.28 -5.67
C ALA A 106 21.47 -0.96 -4.37
N GLU A 107 22.03 -0.20 -3.43
CA GLU A 107 22.40 -0.69 -2.09
C GLU A 107 21.23 -0.70 -1.09
N ARG A 108 20.06 -0.17 -1.47
CA ARG A 108 18.88 -0.21 -0.60
C ARG A 108 18.33 -1.64 -0.48
N GLY A 109 18.47 -2.23 0.70
CA GLY A 109 17.95 -3.55 1.03
C GLY A 109 19.02 -4.64 1.01
N LYS A 110 18.62 -5.89 0.78
CA LYS A 110 19.59 -7.00 0.67
C LYS A 110 20.22 -7.01 -0.73
N LYS A 111 21.52 -7.31 -0.80
CA LYS A 111 22.23 -7.50 -2.07
C LYS A 111 21.49 -8.53 -2.93
N ALA A 112 21.24 -8.17 -4.19
CA ALA A 112 20.62 -9.07 -5.15
C ALA A 112 21.49 -10.32 -5.37
N SER A 113 20.85 -11.46 -5.60
CA SER A 113 21.53 -12.71 -5.95
C SER A 113 21.96 -12.77 -7.41
N ILE A 114 21.48 -11.85 -8.24
CA ILE A 114 21.75 -11.76 -9.68
C ILE A 114 22.52 -10.47 -9.93
N ASP A 115 23.48 -10.52 -10.86
CA ASP A 115 24.24 -9.35 -11.26
C ASP A 115 23.34 -8.33 -11.98
N LYS A 116 23.47 -7.05 -11.58
CA LYS A 116 22.65 -5.97 -12.13
C LYS A 116 22.88 -5.80 -13.63
N HIS A 117 24.10 -5.97 -14.13
CA HIS A 117 24.40 -5.80 -15.54
C HIS A 117 23.73 -6.89 -16.38
N GLU A 118 23.69 -8.13 -15.89
CA GLU A 118 23.02 -9.24 -16.58
C GLU A 118 21.53 -8.95 -16.81
N CYS A 119 20.81 -8.51 -15.76
CA CYS A 119 19.39 -8.15 -15.87
C CYS A 119 19.15 -7.00 -16.85
N ILE A 120 20.00 -5.98 -16.84
CA ILE A 120 19.85 -4.80 -17.71
C ILE A 120 20.14 -5.16 -19.17
N GLU A 121 21.17 -5.95 -19.45
CA GLU A 121 21.46 -6.41 -20.82
C GLU A 121 20.35 -7.32 -21.36
N TRP A 122 19.79 -8.21 -20.51
CA TRP A 122 18.62 -9.00 -20.89
C TRP A 122 17.41 -8.11 -21.23
N LEU A 123 17.11 -7.09 -20.42
CA LEU A 123 16.01 -6.15 -20.70
C LEU A 123 16.22 -5.37 -22.01
N LYS A 124 17.45 -4.93 -22.32
CA LYS A 124 17.79 -4.25 -23.57
C LYS A 124 17.51 -5.09 -24.82
N SER A 125 17.55 -6.43 -24.69
CA SER A 125 17.25 -7.35 -25.80
C SER A 125 15.76 -7.50 -26.12
N LYS A 126 14.86 -6.98 -25.27
CA LYS A 126 13.41 -7.14 -25.41
C LYS A 126 12.77 -5.93 -26.08
N LYS A 127 11.56 -6.13 -26.65
CA LYS A 127 10.79 -5.02 -27.22
C LYS A 127 10.33 -4.06 -26.11
N PRO A 128 10.17 -2.75 -26.38
CA PRO A 128 9.56 -1.83 -25.42
C PRO A 128 8.20 -2.36 -24.93
N ASN A 129 7.93 -2.21 -23.64
CA ASN A 129 6.67 -2.62 -23.00
C ASN A 129 6.31 -4.12 -23.16
N SER A 130 7.29 -5.00 -23.38
CA SER A 130 7.05 -6.44 -23.56
C SER A 130 7.36 -7.32 -22.35
N VAL A 131 7.90 -6.76 -21.27
CA VAL A 131 8.30 -7.49 -20.07
C VAL A 131 7.46 -7.05 -18.89
N VAL A 132 6.94 -8.00 -18.12
CA VAL A 132 6.27 -7.76 -16.84
C VAL A 132 7.28 -7.86 -15.70
N TYR A 133 7.35 -6.83 -14.86
CA TYR A 133 8.12 -6.86 -13.62
C TYR A 133 7.24 -7.38 -12.47
N LEU A 134 7.72 -8.41 -11.76
CA LEU A 134 7.03 -8.99 -10.61
C LEU A 134 7.95 -8.96 -9.38
N CYS A 135 7.53 -8.24 -8.33
CA CYS A 135 8.24 -8.17 -7.05
C CYS A 135 7.27 -7.93 -5.91
N PHE A 136 7.30 -8.79 -4.89
CA PHE A 136 6.40 -8.73 -3.75
C PHE A 136 7.04 -8.16 -2.48
N VAL A 137 8.27 -7.64 -2.56
CA VAL A 137 9.04 -7.12 -1.42
C VAL A 137 9.40 -8.21 -0.40
N SER A 138 10.45 -7.98 0.39
CA SER A 138 11.01 -8.94 1.36
C SER A 138 10.09 -9.31 2.53
N MET A 139 9.05 -8.51 2.80
CA MET A 139 8.10 -8.78 3.89
C MET A 139 7.03 -9.80 3.51
N THR A 140 6.93 -10.18 2.24
CA THR A 140 5.93 -11.14 1.78
C THR A 140 6.41 -12.57 1.98
N ASN A 141 5.54 -13.43 2.49
CA ASN A 141 5.82 -14.86 2.68
C ASN A 141 4.82 -15.68 1.86
N PHE A 142 5.32 -16.45 0.89
CA PHE A 142 4.52 -17.33 0.05
C PHE A 142 4.72 -18.79 0.43
N THR A 143 3.62 -19.53 0.45
CA THR A 143 3.67 -20.99 0.42
C THR A 143 4.19 -21.48 -0.93
N VAL A 144 4.78 -22.68 -0.96
CA VAL A 144 5.21 -23.34 -2.20
C VAL A 144 4.05 -23.45 -3.20
N ALA A 145 2.84 -23.75 -2.71
CA ALA A 145 1.65 -23.83 -3.55
C ALA A 145 1.27 -22.49 -4.21
N GLN A 146 1.44 -21.37 -3.51
CA GLN A 146 1.21 -20.04 -4.08
C GLN A 146 2.25 -19.70 -5.14
N LEU A 147 3.54 -19.96 -4.88
CA LEU A 147 4.61 -19.76 -5.86
C LEU A 147 4.40 -20.62 -7.11
N TYR A 148 4.00 -21.87 -6.93
CA TYR A 148 3.68 -22.77 -8.04
C TYR A 148 2.54 -22.22 -8.91
N LYS A 149 1.47 -21.71 -8.30
CA LYS A 149 0.36 -21.08 -9.04
C LYS A 149 0.78 -19.81 -9.77
N ILE A 150 1.64 -18.98 -9.16
CA ILE A 150 2.20 -17.80 -9.81
C ILE A 150 3.02 -18.21 -11.04
N ALA A 151 3.88 -19.21 -10.92
CA ALA A 151 4.70 -19.72 -12.02
C ALA A 151 3.84 -20.26 -13.18
N MET A 152 2.85 -21.10 -12.86
CA MET A 152 1.89 -21.63 -13.84
C MET A 152 1.11 -20.50 -14.55
N GLY A 153 0.71 -19.47 -13.82
CA GLY A 153 0.02 -18.30 -14.37
C GLY A 153 0.90 -17.50 -15.32
N LEU A 154 2.17 -17.28 -14.97
CA LEU A 154 3.15 -16.62 -15.83
C LEU A 154 3.40 -17.42 -17.12
N GLU A 155 3.63 -18.73 -17.01
CA GLU A 155 3.83 -19.61 -18.17
C GLU A 155 2.61 -19.61 -19.10
N SER A 156 1.41 -19.69 -18.52
CA SER A 156 0.15 -19.69 -19.28
C SER A 156 -0.18 -18.35 -19.93
N SER A 157 0.41 -17.24 -19.46
CA SER A 157 0.15 -15.90 -20.01
C SER A 157 0.72 -15.71 -21.43
N GLY A 158 1.67 -16.56 -21.83
CA GLY A 158 2.25 -16.57 -23.18
C GLY A 158 3.02 -15.29 -23.55
N GLN A 159 3.41 -14.49 -22.55
CA GLN A 159 4.29 -13.33 -22.72
C GLN A 159 5.76 -13.68 -22.49
#